data_AF-A0A3E2UDS2-F1
#
_entry.id   AF-A0A3E2UDS2-F1
#
_cell.length_a   1.000
_cell.length_b   1.000
_cell.length_c   1.000
_cell.angle_alpha   90.00
_cell.angle_beta   90.00
_cell.angle_gamma   90.00
#
_symmetry.space_group_name_H-M   'P 1'
#
loop_
_entity.id
_entity.type
_entity.pdbx_description
1 polymer ?
#
loop_
_entity_poly.entity_id
_entity_poly.type
_entity_poly.pdbx_seq_one_letter_code
_entity_poly.pdbx_strand_id
1 'polypeptide(L)'
;MRMKKGTMLLLAIAVIASFLMIIALGGVEEPSSSATESVAAEPPEGFELVSQAQGEELYDTDQAVNKAADVLGGIGVYGRINFTFGNLEDSELSTSIDLYAPLSAKKLIINLMRLKTGQDCEWKVVSVKNVENNHFYYICEDSAGLVDVYSYETDELISKAFKTFEEAESETAASVAAAEDEFEDQLDSIAEKHSDSGTTSESAAFSSSSSGFTLDVSELTFDGESIITSTEKDMCEYDYIKDVTIQVDKDEIDIVVQVPSVVDDDTAKMAGEDVARYLAAQASWANDYYKQPGSDDIGSLYDRYTLMLYVDDGYKNFDLYGAKAKNANSIHWNK
;
A
#
# COMPACT_ATOMS: atom_id res chain seq x y z
N MET A 1 9.76 2.43 4.31
CA MET A 1 9.85 0.98 4.62
C MET A 1 9.44 0.16 3.39
N ARG A 2 10.39 -0.51 2.72
CA ARG A 2 10.09 -1.36 1.56
C ARG A 2 9.39 -2.63 2.09
N MET A 3 8.06 -2.70 2.01
CA MET A 3 7.37 -3.98 2.22
C MET A 3 8.06 -5.03 1.35
N LYS A 4 8.52 -6.13 1.96
CA LYS A 4 9.13 -7.24 1.21
C LYS A 4 8.13 -7.62 0.11
N LYS A 5 8.63 -7.96 -1.09
CA LYS A 5 7.77 -8.39 -2.20
C LYS A 5 6.79 -9.51 -1.79
N GLY A 6 7.17 -10.34 -0.81
CA GLY A 6 6.30 -11.35 -0.21
C GLY A 6 5.12 -10.79 0.60
N THR A 7 5.32 -9.80 1.48
CA THR A 7 4.23 -9.18 2.26
C THR A 7 3.31 -8.33 1.38
N MET A 8 3.84 -7.65 0.36
CA MET A 8 3.00 -6.98 -0.65
C MET A 8 2.18 -7.96 -1.49
N LEU A 9 2.74 -9.11 -1.85
CA LEU A 9 2.01 -10.16 -2.56
C LEU A 9 0.89 -10.74 -1.70
N LEU A 10 1.12 -10.94 -0.40
CA LEU A 10 0.09 -11.43 0.52
C LEU A 10 -1.02 -10.40 0.75
N LEU A 11 -0.67 -9.11 0.88
CA LEU A 11 -1.65 -8.02 0.97
C LEU A 11 -2.47 -7.93 -0.33
N ALA A 12 -1.82 -8.04 -1.49
CA ALA A 12 -2.48 -8.09 -2.79
C ALA A 12 -3.51 -9.22 -2.82
N ILE A 13 -3.10 -10.45 -2.47
CA ILE A 13 -3.98 -11.63 -2.43
C ILE A 13 -5.17 -11.42 -1.50
N ALA A 14 -4.95 -10.85 -0.30
CA ALA A 14 -6.03 -10.55 0.65
C ALA A 14 -7.06 -9.56 0.08
N VAL A 15 -6.60 -8.49 -0.56
CA VAL A 15 -7.47 -7.49 -1.20
C VAL A 15 -8.25 -8.13 -2.37
N ILE A 16 -7.59 -8.95 -3.21
CA ILE A 16 -8.27 -9.64 -4.33
C ILE A 16 -9.36 -10.57 -3.78
N ALA A 17 -9.05 -11.38 -2.76
CA ALA A 17 -9.98 -12.35 -2.19
C ALA A 17 -11.19 -11.67 -1.53
N SER A 18 -10.96 -10.61 -0.76
CA SER A 18 -12.02 -9.81 -0.13
C SER A 18 -12.94 -9.19 -1.17
N PHE A 19 -12.34 -8.66 -2.25
CA PHE A 19 -13.09 -8.05 -3.34
C PHE A 19 -13.91 -9.07 -4.13
N LEU A 20 -13.34 -10.25 -4.38
CA LEU A 20 -14.05 -11.36 -5.03
C LEU A 20 -15.25 -11.84 -4.19
N MET A 21 -15.13 -11.83 -2.86
CA MET A 21 -16.24 -12.16 -1.95
C MET A 21 -17.41 -11.21 -2.12
N ILE A 22 -17.17 -9.90 -2.23
CA ILE A 22 -18.21 -8.89 -2.46
C ILE A 22 -18.93 -9.15 -3.80
N ILE A 23 -18.17 -9.42 -4.86
CA ILE A 23 -18.70 -9.72 -6.21
C ILE A 23 -19.53 -11.01 -6.23
N ALA A 24 -19.15 -12.01 -5.43
CA ALA A 24 -19.86 -13.27 -5.31
C ALA A 24 -21.17 -13.14 -4.51
N LEU A 25 -21.24 -12.21 -3.55
CA LEU A 25 -22.37 -12.02 -2.64
C LEU A 25 -23.41 -10.98 -3.11
N GLY A 26 -23.08 -10.09 -4.04
CA GLY A 26 -23.97 -9.03 -4.51
C GLY A 26 -25.12 -9.52 -5.40
N GLY A 27 -26.33 -9.62 -4.84
CA GLY A 27 -27.59 -9.80 -5.58
C GLY A 27 -28.84 -9.29 -4.83
N VAL A 28 -29.50 -8.29 -5.44
CA VAL A 28 -30.92 -7.84 -5.34
C VAL A 28 -31.35 -6.85 -4.22
N GLU A 29 -31.85 -5.65 -4.59
CA GLU A 29 -33.24 -5.14 -4.33
C GLU A 29 -33.60 -3.82 -5.10
N GLU A 30 -34.79 -3.80 -5.73
CA GLU A 30 -35.54 -2.71 -6.44
C GLU A 30 -36.29 -1.75 -5.45
N PRO A 31 -36.96 -0.62 -5.87
CA PRO A 31 -36.83 0.22 -7.06
C PRO A 31 -36.88 1.76 -6.79
N SER A 32 -36.51 2.59 -7.78
CA SER A 32 -37.24 3.82 -8.15
C SER A 32 -36.86 4.32 -9.56
N SER A 33 -37.88 4.54 -10.38
CA SER A 33 -37.85 4.87 -11.82
C SER A 33 -37.54 6.35 -12.12
N SER A 34 -36.81 6.66 -13.22
CA SER A 34 -37.35 7.36 -14.42
C SER A 34 -36.33 7.49 -15.57
N ALA A 35 -36.84 7.45 -16.81
CA ALA A 35 -36.22 7.34 -18.14
C ALA A 35 -35.29 8.53 -18.57
N THR A 36 -34.50 8.55 -19.68
CA THR A 36 -34.77 8.14 -21.08
C THR A 36 -33.50 8.21 -21.98
N GLU A 37 -33.36 7.22 -22.89
CA GLU A 37 -32.81 7.19 -24.27
C GLU A 37 -31.36 7.62 -24.66
N SER A 38 -30.57 6.59 -25.04
CA SER A 38 -29.73 6.49 -26.26
C SER A 38 -29.31 5.02 -26.42
N VAL A 39 -29.37 4.44 -27.63
CA VAL A 39 -29.19 2.99 -27.90
C VAL A 39 -27.73 2.53 -27.77
N ALA A 40 -27.17 2.64 -26.56
CA ALA A 40 -26.19 1.71 -26.02
C ALA A 40 -26.99 0.65 -25.24
N ALA A 41 -26.57 -0.62 -25.25
CA ALA A 41 -27.21 -1.60 -24.38
C ALA A 41 -27.11 -1.09 -22.94
N GLU A 42 -28.26 -0.90 -22.29
CA GLU A 42 -28.29 -0.35 -20.93
C GLU A 42 -27.49 -1.26 -20.00
N PRO A 43 -26.66 -0.69 -19.11
CA PRO A 43 -25.92 -1.45 -18.13
C PRO A 43 -26.90 -2.18 -17.19
N PRO A 44 -26.47 -3.27 -16.54
CA PRO A 44 -27.35 -4.02 -15.66
C PRO A 44 -27.80 -3.20 -14.46
N GLU A 45 -28.91 -3.63 -13.85
CA GLU A 45 -29.41 -3.03 -12.63
C GLU A 45 -28.34 -3.06 -11.52
N GLY A 46 -28.19 -1.95 -10.80
CA GLY A 46 -27.15 -1.77 -9.78
C GLY A 46 -25.77 -1.39 -10.33
N PHE A 47 -25.59 -1.26 -11.65
CA PHE A 47 -24.35 -0.79 -12.25
C PHE A 47 -24.29 0.74 -12.26
N GLU A 48 -23.43 1.32 -11.43
CA GLU A 48 -23.24 2.76 -11.33
C GLU A 48 -22.22 3.22 -12.37
N LEU A 49 -22.66 4.02 -13.34
CA LEU A 49 -21.78 4.54 -14.38
C LEU A 49 -20.70 5.46 -13.79
N VAL A 50 -19.47 5.26 -14.23
CA VAL A 50 -18.39 6.21 -13.97
C VAL A 50 -18.73 7.53 -14.66
N SER A 51 -18.78 8.62 -13.89
CA SER A 51 -19.01 9.95 -14.44
C SER A 51 -17.82 10.43 -15.27
N GLN A 52 -18.03 11.43 -16.14
CA GLN A 52 -16.94 11.97 -16.96
C GLN A 52 -15.75 12.46 -16.11
N ALA A 53 -16.01 13.17 -15.02
CA ALA A 53 -14.96 13.69 -14.13
C ALA A 53 -14.14 12.54 -13.51
N GLN A 54 -14.82 11.51 -12.99
CA GLN A 54 -14.15 10.32 -12.47
C GLN A 54 -13.35 9.59 -13.56
N GLY A 55 -13.89 9.51 -14.78
CA GLY A 55 -13.21 8.89 -15.92
C GLY A 55 -11.94 9.61 -16.36
N GLU A 56 -11.89 10.94 -16.22
CA GLU A 56 -10.70 11.74 -16.52
C GLU A 56 -9.60 11.60 -15.46
N GLU A 57 -9.98 11.28 -14.22
CA GLU A 57 -9.06 11.04 -13.10
C GLU A 57 -8.59 9.58 -13.01
N LEU A 58 -9.27 8.66 -13.70
CA LEU A 58 -8.90 7.24 -13.71
C LEU A 58 -7.52 7.02 -14.33
N TYR A 59 -6.68 6.30 -13.58
CA TYR A 59 -5.36 5.89 -14.05
C TYR A 59 -5.48 5.01 -15.30
N ASP A 60 -4.77 5.39 -16.37
CA ASP A 60 -4.53 4.58 -17.58
C ASP A 60 -5.72 3.69 -18.02
N THR A 61 -6.81 4.33 -18.41
CA THR A 61 -8.04 3.66 -18.87
C THR A 61 -7.80 2.81 -20.13
N ASP A 62 -6.83 3.19 -20.97
CA ASP A 62 -6.41 2.40 -22.13
C ASP A 62 -5.76 1.08 -21.68
N GLN A 63 -4.89 1.10 -20.67
CA GLN A 63 -4.34 -0.13 -20.09
C GLN A 63 -5.45 -1.02 -19.52
N ALA A 64 -6.43 -0.47 -18.79
CA ALA A 64 -7.56 -1.24 -18.27
C ALA A 64 -8.32 -1.96 -19.39
N VAL A 65 -8.62 -1.24 -20.48
CA VAL A 65 -9.29 -1.80 -21.67
C VAL A 65 -8.44 -2.87 -22.35
N ASN A 66 -7.13 -2.65 -22.48
CA ASN A 66 -6.22 -3.62 -23.09
C ASN A 66 -6.13 -4.91 -22.26
N LYS A 67 -5.98 -4.82 -20.93
CA LYS A 67 -5.95 -5.99 -20.03
C LYS A 67 -7.26 -6.77 -20.09
N ALA A 68 -8.40 -6.07 -20.13
CA ALA A 68 -9.70 -6.70 -20.30
C ALA A 68 -9.82 -7.41 -21.65
N ALA A 69 -9.42 -6.77 -22.74
CA ALA A 69 -9.45 -7.36 -24.08
C ALA A 69 -8.55 -8.61 -24.18
N ASP A 70 -7.36 -8.59 -23.57
CA ASP A 70 -6.44 -9.72 -23.54
C ASP A 70 -7.06 -10.94 -22.83
N VAL A 71 -7.66 -10.73 -21.65
CA VAL A 71 -8.33 -11.80 -20.90
C VAL A 71 -9.55 -12.34 -21.66
N LEU A 72 -10.34 -11.45 -22.27
CA LEU A 72 -11.48 -11.84 -23.10
C LEU A 72 -11.03 -12.68 -24.31
N GLY A 73 -9.93 -12.31 -24.96
CA GLY A 73 -9.32 -13.11 -26.03
C GLY A 73 -8.86 -14.49 -25.55
N GLY A 74 -8.36 -14.59 -24.31
CA GLY A 74 -7.97 -15.85 -23.67
C GLY A 74 -9.12 -16.81 -23.42
N ILE A 75 -10.34 -16.31 -23.20
CA ILE A 75 -11.55 -17.14 -23.03
C ILE A 75 -12.36 -17.32 -24.33
N GLY A 76 -11.81 -16.90 -25.48
CA GLY A 76 -12.43 -17.11 -26.80
C GLY A 76 -13.37 -16.00 -27.27
N VAL A 77 -13.38 -14.83 -26.62
CA VAL A 77 -14.13 -13.65 -27.08
C VAL A 77 -13.26 -12.83 -28.03
N TYR A 78 -13.69 -12.72 -29.29
CA TYR A 78 -12.96 -11.99 -30.33
C TYR A 78 -13.81 -10.90 -30.98
N GLY A 79 -13.14 -9.86 -31.47
CA GLY A 79 -13.75 -8.76 -32.20
C GLY A 79 -13.61 -7.43 -31.47
N ARG A 80 -14.28 -6.40 -32.01
CA ARG A 80 -14.29 -5.08 -31.38
C ARG A 80 -15.35 -5.07 -30.27
N ILE A 81 -14.90 -4.89 -29.04
CA ILE A 81 -15.74 -4.84 -27.85
C ILE A 81 -15.85 -3.38 -27.42
N ASN A 82 -17.06 -2.94 -27.11
CA ASN A 82 -17.28 -1.64 -26.51
C ASN A 82 -17.45 -1.85 -25.01
N PHE A 83 -16.66 -1.14 -24.21
CA PHE A 83 -16.72 -1.19 -22.76
C PHE A 83 -17.42 0.05 -22.23
N THR A 84 -18.19 -0.14 -21.16
CA THR A 84 -18.74 0.94 -20.35
C THR A 84 -18.15 0.81 -18.95
N PHE A 85 -17.55 1.88 -18.43
CA PHE A 85 -16.95 1.90 -17.10
C PHE A 85 -18.03 2.14 -16.04
N GLY A 86 -17.95 1.41 -14.94
CA GLY A 86 -18.86 1.55 -13.80
C GLY A 86 -18.27 1.01 -12.51
N ASN A 87 -19.05 1.13 -11.43
CA ASN A 87 -18.76 0.63 -10.09
C ASN A 87 -17.32 0.95 -9.65
N LEU A 88 -16.95 2.23 -9.79
CA LEU A 88 -15.65 2.70 -9.32
C LEU A 88 -15.63 2.73 -7.80
N GLU A 89 -14.78 1.90 -7.21
CA GLU A 89 -14.43 2.00 -5.80
C GLU A 89 -12.96 2.37 -5.68
N ASP A 90 -12.68 3.44 -4.93
CA ASP A 90 -11.34 3.94 -4.73
C ASP A 90 -11.02 3.96 -3.23
N SER A 91 -9.86 3.40 -2.88
CA SER A 91 -9.34 3.35 -1.52
C SER A 91 -7.87 3.78 -1.49
N GLU A 92 -7.28 3.89 -0.30
CA GLU A 92 -5.84 4.19 -0.15
C GLU A 92 -4.95 3.10 -0.75
N LEU A 93 -5.39 1.83 -0.71
CA LEU A 93 -4.58 0.68 -1.10
C LEU A 93 -4.82 0.25 -2.56
N SER A 94 -6.03 0.46 -3.07
CA SER A 94 -6.42 0.01 -4.40
C SER A 94 -7.51 0.87 -5.02
N THR A 95 -7.55 0.86 -6.35
CA THR A 95 -8.69 1.30 -7.14
C THR A 95 -9.29 0.08 -7.83
N SER A 96 -10.60 -0.02 -7.86
CA SER A 96 -11.32 -1.05 -8.58
C SER A 96 -12.38 -0.44 -9.49
N ILE A 97 -12.60 -1.07 -10.64
CA ILE A 97 -13.58 -0.66 -11.63
C ILE A 97 -14.19 -1.89 -12.30
N ASP A 98 -15.42 -1.75 -12.74
CA ASP A 98 -16.05 -2.69 -13.64
C ASP A 98 -16.08 -2.15 -15.07
N LEU A 99 -15.79 -3.03 -16.03
CA LEU A 99 -16.09 -2.83 -17.43
C LEU A 99 -17.27 -3.69 -17.83
N TYR A 100 -18.37 -3.05 -18.21
CA TYR A 100 -19.52 -3.71 -18.80
C TYR A 100 -19.31 -3.89 -20.31
N ALA A 101 -19.41 -5.14 -20.77
CA ALA A 101 -19.30 -5.53 -22.17
C ALA A 101 -20.61 -6.21 -22.65
N PRO A 102 -21.48 -5.51 -23.39
CA PRO A 102 -22.73 -6.06 -23.90
C PRO A 102 -22.50 -6.84 -25.21
N LEU A 103 -21.95 -8.06 -25.12
CA LEU A 103 -21.77 -8.91 -26.29
C LEU A 103 -23.13 -9.49 -26.74
N SER A 104 -23.24 -9.82 -28.03
CA SER A 104 -24.49 -10.32 -28.61
C SER A 104 -24.99 -11.63 -28.00
N ALA A 105 -24.08 -12.47 -27.50
CA ALA A 105 -24.40 -13.76 -26.89
C ALA A 105 -24.50 -13.70 -25.36
N LYS A 106 -23.69 -12.86 -24.70
CA LYS A 106 -23.55 -12.80 -23.25
C LYS A 106 -23.20 -11.38 -22.82
N LYS A 107 -23.79 -10.91 -21.73
CA LYS A 107 -23.46 -9.63 -21.11
C LYS A 107 -22.45 -9.90 -20.02
N LEU A 108 -21.27 -9.28 -20.11
CA LEU A 108 -20.17 -9.54 -19.20
C LEU A 108 -19.88 -8.31 -18.33
N ILE A 109 -19.56 -8.56 -17.07
CA ILE A 109 -18.85 -7.63 -16.21
C ILE A 109 -17.42 -8.16 -16.08
N ILE A 110 -16.46 -7.33 -16.49
CA ILE A 110 -15.04 -7.57 -16.30
C ILE A 110 -14.62 -6.70 -15.13
N ASN A 111 -14.24 -7.34 -14.04
CA ASN A 111 -13.81 -6.64 -12.84
C ASN A 111 -12.30 -6.45 -12.88
N LEU A 112 -11.84 -5.22 -12.68
CA LEU A 112 -10.43 -4.87 -12.64
C LEU A 112 -10.08 -4.20 -11.32
N MET A 113 -8.85 -4.45 -10.90
CA MET A 113 -8.27 -3.84 -9.72
C MET A 113 -6.84 -3.42 -10.00
N ARG A 114 -6.45 -2.27 -9.45
CA ARG A 114 -5.09 -1.74 -9.44
C ARG A 114 -4.69 -1.48 -8.00
N LEU A 115 -3.54 -2.00 -7.59
CA LEU A 115 -2.94 -1.66 -6.30
C LEU A 115 -2.19 -0.32 -6.43
N LYS A 116 -2.34 0.55 -5.44
CA LYS A 116 -1.67 1.86 -5.39
C LYS A 116 -0.31 1.83 -4.71
N THR A 117 -0.02 0.76 -3.97
CA THR A 117 1.17 0.65 -3.11
C THR A 117 2.31 -0.18 -3.71
N GLY A 118 2.16 -0.72 -4.93
CA GLY A 118 3.14 -1.59 -5.59
C GLY A 118 4.11 -0.88 -6.55
N GLN A 119 5.28 -1.49 -6.84
CA GLN A 119 6.19 -0.98 -7.89
C GLN A 119 5.59 -1.09 -9.30
N ASP A 120 4.66 -2.03 -9.50
CA ASP A 120 3.93 -2.26 -10.74
C ASP A 120 2.45 -1.91 -10.51
N CYS A 121 2.13 -0.61 -10.52
CA CYS A 121 0.76 -0.10 -10.37
C CYS A 121 -0.07 -0.27 -11.66
N GLU A 122 -0.12 -1.48 -12.21
CA GLU A 122 -0.92 -1.80 -13.40
C GLU A 122 -2.30 -2.33 -13.05
N TRP A 123 -3.25 -2.16 -13.96
CA TRP A 123 -4.54 -2.85 -13.88
C TRP A 123 -4.38 -4.36 -14.01
N LYS A 124 -5.06 -5.09 -13.14
CA LYS A 124 -5.21 -6.54 -13.18
C LYS A 124 -6.69 -6.89 -13.29
N VAL A 125 -7.04 -7.74 -14.24
CA VAL A 125 -8.38 -8.33 -14.30
C VAL A 125 -8.49 -9.36 -13.18
N VAL A 126 -9.46 -9.16 -12.29
CA VAL A 126 -9.73 -10.07 -11.17
C VAL A 126 -10.67 -11.18 -11.62
N SER A 127 -11.73 -10.82 -12.33
CA SER A 127 -12.73 -11.77 -12.79
C SER A 127 -13.47 -11.32 -14.06
N VAL A 128 -14.05 -12.29 -14.76
CA VAL A 128 -15.04 -12.06 -15.82
C VAL A 128 -16.29 -12.84 -15.47
N LYS A 129 -17.42 -12.14 -15.28
CA LYS A 129 -18.69 -12.72 -14.83
C LYS A 129 -19.79 -12.42 -15.84
N ASN A 130 -20.65 -13.40 -16.09
CA ASN A 130 -21.88 -13.19 -16.84
C ASN A 130 -22.94 -12.54 -15.93
N VAL A 131 -23.52 -11.46 -16.42
CA VAL A 131 -24.57 -10.71 -15.73
C VAL A 131 -25.84 -11.55 -15.51
N GLU A 132 -26.19 -12.42 -16.46
CA GLU A 132 -27.50 -13.09 -16.47
C GLU A 132 -27.55 -14.34 -15.59
N ASN A 133 -26.51 -15.18 -15.65
CA ASN A 133 -26.45 -16.44 -14.90
C ASN A 133 -25.43 -16.42 -13.75
N ASN A 134 -24.71 -15.32 -13.55
CA ASN A 134 -23.66 -15.16 -12.54
C ASN A 134 -22.47 -16.12 -12.65
N HIS A 135 -22.34 -16.85 -13.76
CA HIS A 135 -21.19 -17.73 -13.98
C HIS A 135 -19.91 -16.91 -14.19
N PHE A 136 -18.83 -17.33 -13.53
CA PHE A 136 -17.49 -16.80 -13.77
C PHE A 136 -16.84 -17.56 -14.93
N TYR A 137 -16.34 -16.82 -15.92
CA TYR A 137 -15.60 -17.37 -17.06
C TYR A 137 -14.09 -17.20 -16.93
N TYR A 138 -13.67 -16.31 -16.04
CA TYR A 138 -12.26 -16.11 -15.71
C TYR A 138 -12.15 -15.65 -14.26
N ILE A 139 -11.11 -16.13 -13.60
CA ILE A 139 -10.65 -15.70 -12.28
C ILE A 139 -9.13 -15.65 -12.35
N CYS A 140 -8.51 -14.63 -11.76
CA CYS A 140 -7.06 -14.53 -11.72
C CYS A 140 -6.45 -15.65 -10.83
N GLU A 141 -5.20 -16.00 -11.10
CA GLU A 141 -4.54 -17.15 -10.43
C GLU A 141 -4.53 -17.03 -8.90
N ASP A 142 -4.37 -15.82 -8.39
CA ASP A 142 -4.36 -15.49 -6.95
C ASP A 142 -5.68 -15.82 -6.24
N SER A 143 -6.77 -16.04 -6.99
CA SER A 143 -8.11 -16.35 -6.49
C SER A 143 -8.61 -17.72 -6.95
N ALA A 144 -7.71 -18.58 -7.46
CA ALA A 144 -8.07 -19.91 -7.92
C ALA A 144 -8.70 -20.75 -6.80
N GLY A 145 -9.84 -21.38 -7.12
CA GLY A 145 -10.52 -22.30 -6.20
C GLY A 145 -11.56 -21.68 -5.25
N LEU A 146 -11.76 -20.35 -5.30
CA LEU A 146 -12.76 -19.65 -4.49
C LEU A 146 -14.18 -19.68 -5.07
N VAL A 147 -14.28 -19.76 -6.40
CA VAL A 147 -15.56 -19.79 -7.13
C VAL A 147 -15.55 -20.86 -8.21
N ASP A 148 -16.74 -21.28 -8.62
CA ASP A 148 -16.92 -22.16 -9.77
C ASP A 148 -16.62 -21.38 -11.06
N VAL A 149 -15.75 -21.95 -11.90
CA VAL A 149 -15.35 -21.39 -13.19
C VAL A 149 -15.93 -22.25 -14.31
N TYR A 150 -16.52 -21.58 -15.30
CA TYR A 150 -17.23 -22.16 -16.43
C TYR A 150 -16.52 -21.84 -17.74
N SER A 151 -16.70 -22.69 -18.75
CA SER A 151 -16.28 -22.40 -20.11
C SER A 151 -17.15 -21.29 -20.69
N TYR A 152 -16.54 -20.24 -21.25
CA TYR A 152 -17.29 -19.20 -21.96
C TYR A 152 -18.03 -19.77 -23.19
N GLU A 153 -17.46 -20.74 -23.91
CA GLU A 153 -18.06 -21.28 -25.14
C GLU A 153 -19.26 -22.17 -24.85
N THR A 154 -19.16 -23.06 -23.86
CA THR A 154 -20.17 -24.10 -23.61
C THR A 154 -21.05 -23.84 -22.39
N ASP A 155 -20.66 -22.90 -21.52
CA ASP A 155 -21.26 -22.65 -20.20
C ASP A 155 -21.23 -23.88 -19.27
N GLU A 156 -20.35 -24.85 -19.55
CA GLU A 156 -20.13 -26.02 -18.71
C GLU A 156 -19.06 -25.74 -17.65
N LEU A 157 -19.23 -26.33 -16.45
CA LEU A 157 -18.29 -26.20 -15.34
C LEU A 157 -16.93 -26.81 -15.73
N ILE A 158 -15.85 -26.02 -15.61
CA ILE A 158 -14.47 -26.44 -15.89
C ILE A 158 -13.61 -26.54 -14.64
N SER A 159 -13.91 -25.76 -13.61
CA SER A 159 -13.23 -25.81 -12.32
C SER A 159 -14.24 -25.55 -11.21
N LYS A 160 -14.23 -26.41 -10.18
CA LYS A 160 -15.12 -26.27 -9.03
C LYS A 160 -14.39 -25.58 -7.89
N ALA A 161 -15.08 -24.68 -7.19
CA ALA A 161 -14.61 -24.15 -5.93
C ALA A 161 -14.31 -25.29 -4.95
N PHE A 162 -13.15 -25.22 -4.31
CA PHE A 162 -12.70 -26.19 -3.32
C PHE A 162 -12.27 -25.55 -2.01
N LYS A 163 -12.29 -24.21 -1.95
CA LYS A 163 -11.88 -23.41 -0.79
C LYS A 163 -12.91 -22.33 -0.51
N THR A 164 -13.19 -22.10 0.76
CA THR A 164 -14.06 -20.99 1.19
C THR A 164 -13.28 -19.69 1.30
N PHE A 165 -13.99 -18.56 1.26
CA PHE A 165 -13.39 -17.24 1.49
C PHE A 165 -12.76 -17.14 2.89
N GLU A 166 -13.42 -17.67 3.92
CA GLU A 166 -12.90 -17.70 5.30
C GLU A 166 -11.59 -18.50 5.42
N GLU A 167 -11.50 -19.66 4.75
CA GLU A 167 -10.25 -20.44 4.69
C GLU A 167 -9.15 -19.68 3.94
N ALA A 168 -9.50 -18.88 2.92
CA ALA A 168 -8.55 -18.09 2.17
C ALA A 168 -8.02 -16.88 2.94
N GLU A 169 -8.89 -16.18 3.66
CA GLU A 169 -8.49 -15.13 4.59
C GLU A 169 -7.60 -15.69 5.70
N SER A 170 -7.98 -16.82 6.30
CA SER A 170 -7.19 -17.45 7.37
C SER A 170 -5.81 -17.90 6.90
N GLU A 171 -5.69 -18.49 5.71
CA GLU A 171 -4.38 -18.87 5.15
C GLU A 171 -3.52 -17.65 4.83
N THR A 172 -4.13 -16.57 4.34
CA THR A 172 -3.42 -15.32 4.02
C THR A 172 -2.93 -14.66 5.32
N ALA A 173 -3.77 -14.58 6.35
CA ALA A 173 -3.40 -14.06 7.66
C ALA A 173 -2.26 -14.87 8.31
N ALA A 174 -2.32 -16.21 8.24
CA ALA A 174 -1.25 -17.07 8.75
C ALA A 174 0.06 -16.88 7.98
N SER A 175 -0.02 -16.68 6.66
CA SER A 175 1.15 -16.43 5.82
C SER A 175 1.77 -15.06 6.08
N VAL A 176 0.96 -14.04 6.39
CA VAL A 176 1.44 -12.70 6.79
C VAL A 176 2.15 -12.80 8.13
N ALA A 177 1.53 -13.42 9.14
CA ALA A 177 2.15 -13.61 10.45
C ALA A 177 3.49 -14.36 10.35
N ALA A 178 3.55 -15.44 9.55
CA ALA A 178 4.80 -16.16 9.33
C ALA A 178 5.87 -15.33 8.62
N ALA A 179 5.48 -14.45 7.70
CA ALA A 179 6.41 -13.55 7.01
C ALA A 179 6.91 -12.41 7.92
N GLU A 180 6.09 -11.98 8.88
CA GLU A 180 6.46 -11.06 9.96
C GLU A 180 7.46 -11.74 10.91
N ASP A 181 7.16 -12.95 11.38
CA ASP A 181 8.07 -13.76 12.22
C ASP A 181 9.42 -13.99 11.51
N GLU A 182 9.42 -14.37 10.22
CA GLU A 182 10.67 -14.55 9.45
C GLU A 182 11.44 -13.24 9.26
N PHE A 183 10.75 -12.11 9.21
CA PHE A 183 11.40 -10.81 9.14
C PHE A 183 12.06 -10.44 10.47
N GLU A 184 11.40 -10.71 11.60
CA GLU A 184 11.96 -10.53 12.93
C GLU A 184 13.17 -11.44 13.15
N ASP A 185 13.08 -12.74 12.80
CA ASP A 185 14.20 -13.67 12.88
C ASP A 185 15.40 -13.25 12.01
N GLN A 186 15.14 -12.69 10.82
CA GLN A 186 16.20 -12.16 9.95
C GLN A 186 16.85 -10.90 10.53
N LEU A 187 16.07 -10.04 11.20
CA LEU A 187 16.60 -8.87 11.90
C LEU A 187 17.47 -9.28 13.09
N ASP A 188 17.04 -10.25 13.87
CA ASP A 188 17.79 -10.80 15.00
C ASP A 188 19.08 -11.50 14.53
N SER A 189 19.03 -12.24 13.41
CA SER A 189 20.22 -12.87 12.83
C SER A 189 21.24 -11.85 12.31
N ILE A 190 20.79 -10.72 11.76
CA ILE A 190 21.68 -9.61 11.39
C ILE A 190 22.29 -9.01 12.67
N ALA A 191 21.50 -8.79 13.72
CA ALA A 191 22.00 -8.30 15.00
C ALA A 191 23.07 -9.23 15.61
N GLU A 192 22.88 -10.54 15.60
CA GLU A 192 23.86 -11.52 16.09
C GLU A 192 25.13 -11.57 15.23
N LYS A 193 25.00 -11.55 13.89
CA LYS A 193 26.16 -11.65 12.97
C LYS A 193 27.10 -10.43 13.07
N HIS A 194 26.57 -9.29 13.48
CA HIS A 194 27.35 -8.09 13.76
C HIS A 194 27.87 -8.01 15.21
N SER A 195 27.37 -8.87 16.11
CA SER A 195 27.85 -9.01 17.48
C SER A 195 29.12 -9.88 17.60
N ASP A 196 29.38 -10.78 16.64
CA ASP A 196 30.44 -11.80 16.72
C ASP A 196 31.73 -11.49 15.92
N SER A 197 31.79 -10.39 15.17
CA SER A 197 33.00 -9.99 14.43
C SER A 197 34.06 -9.27 15.30
N GLY A 198 33.89 -9.25 16.62
CA GLY A 198 34.74 -8.53 17.54
C GLY A 198 35.22 -9.37 18.73
N THR A 199 36.30 -10.13 18.51
CA THR A 199 37.54 -10.12 19.35
C THR A 199 38.05 -11.50 19.77
N THR A 200 39.32 -11.80 19.44
CA THR A 200 40.28 -12.28 20.45
C THR A 200 41.72 -12.06 20.00
N SER A 201 42.42 -11.09 20.60
CA SER A 201 43.61 -11.36 21.43
C SER A 201 44.21 -10.09 22.05
N GLU A 202 44.18 -10.09 23.38
CA GLU A 202 45.16 -9.63 24.36
C GLU A 202 45.76 -8.20 24.35
N SER A 203 45.43 -7.54 25.47
CA SER A 203 46.35 -6.82 26.38
C SER A 203 46.86 -5.44 25.96
N ALA A 204 46.20 -4.42 26.53
CA ALA A 204 46.88 -3.47 27.42
C ALA A 204 45.88 -2.83 28.39
N ALA A 205 46.14 -2.96 29.69
CA ALA A 205 45.51 -2.15 30.72
C ALA A 205 46.18 -0.77 30.75
N PHE A 206 45.42 0.32 30.68
CA PHE A 206 45.30 1.33 31.76
C PHE A 206 44.44 2.54 31.37
N SER A 207 43.77 3.07 32.40
CA SER A 207 43.30 4.44 32.63
C SER A 207 42.17 5.03 31.77
N SER A 208 40.99 5.08 32.41
CA SER A 208 40.06 6.21 32.48
C SER A 208 40.22 7.36 31.47
N SER A 209 39.30 7.44 30.53
CA SER A 209 38.69 8.70 30.10
C SER A 209 37.30 8.41 29.53
N SER A 210 36.32 9.25 29.89
CA SER A 210 34.90 9.08 29.55
C SER A 210 34.64 9.23 28.05
N SER A 211 33.89 8.31 27.46
CA SER A 211 33.09 8.55 26.24
C SER A 211 31.93 7.57 26.25
N GLY A 212 30.66 7.93 26.37
CA GLY A 212 30.00 9.21 26.50
C GLY A 212 28.53 8.83 26.47
N PHE A 213 27.97 8.44 27.62
CA PHE A 213 26.54 8.16 27.73
C PHE A 213 25.81 9.49 27.51
N THR A 214 25.43 9.73 26.26
CA THR A 214 24.69 10.91 25.85
C THR A 214 23.29 10.50 25.45
N LEU A 215 22.33 11.27 25.93
CA LEU A 215 20.94 11.19 25.50
C LEU A 215 20.64 12.31 24.50
N ASP A 216 21.63 13.12 24.13
CA ASP A 216 21.43 14.19 23.16
C ASP A 216 21.41 13.59 21.74
N VAL A 217 20.27 13.69 21.07
CA VAL A 217 20.07 13.16 19.72
C VAL A 217 21.08 13.74 18.71
N SER A 218 21.60 14.95 18.95
CA SER A 218 22.62 15.58 18.10
C SER A 218 24.01 14.96 18.24
N GLU A 219 24.24 14.19 19.31
CA GLU A 219 25.50 13.51 19.60
C GLU A 219 25.42 11.99 19.38
N LEU A 220 24.23 11.46 19.10
CA LEU A 220 24.02 10.03 18.86
C LEU A 220 24.64 9.61 17.53
N THR A 221 25.38 8.52 17.58
CA THR A 221 25.95 7.88 16.39
C THR A 221 25.54 6.43 16.33
N PHE A 222 25.26 5.95 15.12
CA PHE A 222 24.98 4.55 14.81
C PHE A 222 25.87 4.14 13.63
N ASP A 223 26.51 2.97 13.73
CA ASP A 223 27.51 2.50 12.75
C ASP A 223 28.62 3.52 12.39
N GLY A 224 29.01 4.35 13.36
CA GLY A 224 30.06 5.36 13.20
C GLY A 224 29.64 6.64 12.45
N GLU A 225 28.35 6.78 12.09
CA GLU A 225 27.78 7.98 11.49
C GLU A 225 26.77 8.64 12.45
N SER A 226 26.57 9.95 12.33
CA SER A 226 25.51 10.64 13.06
C SER A 226 24.15 10.12 12.60
N ILE A 227 23.27 9.77 13.55
CA ILE A 227 21.92 9.29 13.22
C ILE A 227 21.11 10.33 12.42
N ILE A 228 21.42 11.62 12.62
CA ILE A 228 20.80 12.73 11.87
C ILE A 228 21.26 12.66 10.41
N THR A 229 22.58 12.59 10.19
CA THR A 229 23.15 12.53 8.85
C THR A 229 22.72 11.27 8.09
N SER A 230 22.70 10.11 8.76
CA SER A 230 22.19 8.88 8.16
C SER A 230 20.70 9.00 7.85
N THR A 231 19.88 9.61 8.71
CA THR A 231 18.45 9.85 8.43
C THR A 231 18.25 10.76 7.22
N GLU A 232 18.92 11.91 7.16
CA GLU A 232 18.82 12.84 6.04
C GLU A 232 19.20 12.15 4.71
N LYS A 233 20.27 11.36 4.73
CA LYS A 233 20.76 10.61 3.57
C LYS A 233 19.80 9.48 3.16
N ASP A 234 19.48 8.59 4.08
CA ASP A 234 18.75 7.36 3.81
C ASP A 234 17.29 7.64 3.43
N MET A 235 16.69 8.67 4.01
CA MET A 235 15.31 9.05 3.69
C MET A 235 15.18 9.67 2.29
N CYS A 236 16.24 10.27 1.75
CA CYS A 236 16.26 10.73 0.36
C CYS A 236 16.39 9.59 -0.67
N GLU A 237 16.58 8.34 -0.25
CA GLU A 237 16.53 7.19 -1.17
C GLU A 237 15.10 6.83 -1.59
N TYR A 238 14.09 7.34 -0.88
CA TYR A 238 12.67 7.17 -1.22
C TYR A 238 12.25 8.19 -2.29
N ASP A 239 11.55 7.73 -3.33
CA ASP A 239 11.17 8.53 -4.50
C ASP A 239 10.17 9.67 -4.20
N TYR A 240 9.42 9.56 -3.11
CA TYR A 240 8.51 10.59 -2.61
C TYR A 240 9.18 11.61 -1.66
N ILE A 241 10.50 11.50 -1.40
CA ILE A 241 11.28 12.42 -0.58
C ILE A 241 12.49 12.90 -1.39
N LYS A 242 12.52 14.19 -1.71
CA LYS A 242 13.61 14.80 -2.48
C LYS A 242 14.77 15.25 -1.61
N ASP A 243 14.47 15.81 -0.45
CA ASP A 243 15.45 16.39 0.45
C ASP A 243 14.93 16.36 1.88
N VAL A 244 15.84 16.24 2.83
CA VAL A 244 15.54 16.23 4.26
C VAL A 244 16.57 17.06 4.98
N THR A 245 16.12 17.92 5.88
CA THR A 245 16.99 18.64 6.81
C THR A 245 16.44 18.48 8.22
N ILE A 246 17.31 18.09 9.14
CA ILE A 246 16.97 17.88 10.54
C ILE A 246 17.84 18.79 11.39
N GLN A 247 17.22 19.58 12.25
CA GLN A 247 17.90 20.44 13.22
C GLN A 247 17.40 20.11 14.62
N VAL A 248 18.32 20.23 15.58
CA VAL A 248 18.04 20.01 16.99
C VAL A 248 18.38 21.31 17.71
N ASP A 249 17.39 21.97 18.30
CA ASP A 249 17.61 23.10 19.21
C ASP A 249 17.06 22.77 20.59
N LYS A 250 17.98 22.56 21.54
CA LYS A 250 17.69 22.23 22.94
C LYS A 250 16.77 21.01 23.08
N ASP A 251 15.47 21.25 23.18
CA ASP A 251 14.44 20.26 23.45
C ASP A 251 13.39 20.17 22.34
N GLU A 252 13.72 20.71 21.17
CA GLU A 252 12.96 20.66 19.93
C GLU A 252 13.79 20.00 18.81
N ILE A 253 13.14 19.18 18.01
CA ILE A 253 13.66 18.63 16.76
C ILE A 253 12.81 19.20 15.64
N ASP A 254 13.44 19.95 14.75
CA ASP A 254 12.85 20.48 13.53
C ASP A 254 13.21 19.57 12.37
N ILE A 255 12.22 19.06 11.67
CA ILE A 255 12.39 18.24 10.47
C ILE A 255 11.71 18.95 9.31
N VAL A 256 12.51 19.28 8.29
CA VAL A 256 12.05 19.82 7.01
C VAL A 256 12.17 18.74 5.97
N VAL A 257 11.07 18.45 5.27
CA VAL A 257 11.00 17.44 4.21
C VAL A 257 10.54 18.11 2.92
N GLN A 258 11.29 17.91 1.84
CA GLN A 258 10.87 18.32 0.51
C GLN A 258 10.37 17.11 -0.27
N VAL A 259 9.19 17.23 -0.90
CA VAL A 259 8.54 16.17 -1.68
C VAL A 259 8.40 16.53 -3.17
N PRO A 260 8.14 15.56 -4.06
CA PRO A 260 7.70 15.82 -5.43
C PRO A 260 6.32 16.51 -5.48
N SER A 261 6.15 17.53 -6.32
CA SER A 261 4.86 18.21 -6.50
C SER A 261 3.73 17.33 -7.06
N VAL A 262 4.05 16.09 -7.46
CA VAL A 262 3.10 15.12 -8.02
C VAL A 262 2.45 14.26 -6.93
N VAL A 263 2.95 14.31 -5.68
CA VAL A 263 2.33 13.58 -4.56
C VAL A 263 1.09 14.33 -4.07
N ASP A 264 0.25 13.69 -3.28
CA ASP A 264 -0.88 14.31 -2.60
C ASP A 264 -0.55 14.72 -1.15
N ASP A 265 -1.47 15.44 -0.49
CA ASP A 265 -1.31 15.93 0.88
C ASP A 265 -1.02 14.81 1.88
N ASP A 266 -1.63 13.63 1.69
CA ASP A 266 -1.50 12.53 2.62
C ASP A 266 -0.15 11.82 2.45
N THR A 267 0.33 11.68 1.22
CA THR A 267 1.70 11.24 0.92
C THR A 267 2.74 12.23 1.45
N ALA A 268 2.47 13.55 1.36
CA ALA A 268 3.34 14.57 1.92
C ALA A 268 3.40 14.50 3.47
N LYS A 269 2.27 14.30 4.15
CA LYS A 269 2.26 14.05 5.60
C LYS A 269 2.99 12.78 5.96
N MET A 270 2.78 11.70 5.19
CA MET A 270 3.45 10.42 5.36
C MET A 270 4.97 10.56 5.23
N ALA A 271 5.45 11.34 4.27
CA ALA A 271 6.87 11.66 4.13
C ALA A 271 7.46 12.28 5.41
N GLY A 272 6.76 13.26 5.99
CA GLY A 272 7.17 13.86 7.26
C GLY A 272 7.18 12.86 8.42
N GLU A 273 6.14 12.03 8.53
CA GLU A 273 6.02 11.02 9.59
C GLU A 273 7.06 9.90 9.46
N ASP A 274 7.38 9.46 8.25
CA ASP A 274 8.38 8.44 7.99
C ASP A 274 9.79 8.90 8.35
N VAL A 275 10.14 10.14 8.02
CA VAL A 275 11.43 10.73 8.43
C VAL A 275 11.52 10.79 9.96
N ALA A 276 10.43 11.23 10.61
CA ALA A 276 10.39 11.31 12.06
C ALA A 276 10.53 9.93 12.72
N ARG A 277 9.83 8.91 12.22
CA ARG A 277 9.93 7.53 12.71
C ARG A 277 11.30 6.92 12.46
N TYR A 278 11.91 7.16 11.30
CA TYR A 278 13.24 6.65 11.00
C TYR A 278 14.30 7.23 11.95
N LEU A 279 14.24 8.53 12.24
CA LEU A 279 15.12 9.15 13.22
C LEU A 279 14.94 8.53 14.63
N ALA A 280 13.69 8.27 15.04
CA ALA A 280 13.41 7.63 16.32
C ALA A 280 13.92 6.18 16.38
N ALA A 281 13.83 5.44 15.28
CA ALA A 281 14.39 4.09 15.17
C ALA A 281 15.92 4.13 15.28
N GLN A 282 16.59 5.01 14.53
CA GLN A 282 18.04 5.22 14.62
C GLN A 282 18.48 5.60 16.03
N ALA A 283 17.73 6.47 16.73
CA ALA A 283 18.01 6.81 18.12
C ALA A 283 17.91 5.60 19.06
N SER A 284 16.94 4.70 18.85
CA SER A 284 16.82 3.46 19.62
C SER A 284 17.94 2.45 19.35
N TRP A 285 18.45 2.40 18.12
CA TRP A 285 19.59 1.55 17.78
C TRP A 285 20.90 2.11 18.33
N ALA A 286 21.04 3.43 18.38
CA ALA A 286 22.19 4.10 18.96
C ALA A 286 22.20 4.06 20.50
N ASN A 287 21.03 3.99 21.14
CA ASN A 287 20.91 4.05 22.59
C ASN A 287 19.60 3.39 23.11
N ASP A 288 19.76 2.31 23.88
CA ASP A 288 18.68 1.51 24.50
C ASP A 288 17.72 2.30 25.41
N TYR A 289 18.05 3.55 25.78
CA TYR A 289 17.11 4.44 26.46
C TYR A 289 15.87 4.74 25.58
N TYR A 290 16.06 4.83 24.26
CA TYR A 290 15.00 5.12 23.32
C TYR A 290 14.30 3.83 22.86
N LYS A 291 12.98 3.87 22.79
CA LYS A 291 12.15 2.81 22.25
C LYS A 291 11.88 3.06 20.78
N GLN A 292 11.87 1.97 20.02
CA GLN A 292 11.48 1.98 18.62
C GLN A 292 10.04 2.50 18.43
N PRO A 293 9.76 3.16 17.29
CA PRO A 293 8.39 3.46 16.87
C PRO A 293 7.56 2.18 16.68
N GLY A 294 6.25 2.27 16.92
CA GLY A 294 5.28 1.21 16.67
C GLY A 294 4.17 1.66 15.72
N SER A 295 3.08 0.88 15.59
CA SER A 295 1.95 1.24 14.71
C SER A 295 1.26 2.53 15.13
N ASP A 296 1.13 2.74 16.44
CA ASP A 296 0.33 3.83 17.03
C ASP A 296 1.20 4.86 17.78
N ASP A 297 2.53 4.70 17.71
CA ASP A 297 3.51 5.55 18.41
C ASP A 297 4.70 5.84 17.49
N ILE A 298 5.13 7.10 17.43
CA ILE A 298 6.25 7.53 16.59
C ILE A 298 7.62 7.32 17.26
N GLY A 299 7.66 6.64 18.41
CA GLY A 299 8.87 6.26 19.13
C GLY A 299 9.23 7.23 20.25
N SER A 300 9.96 6.73 21.25
CA SER A 300 10.16 7.47 22.50
C SER A 300 11.21 8.58 22.42
N LEU A 301 11.85 8.78 21.25
CA LEU A 301 12.71 9.95 21.00
C LEU A 301 11.94 11.23 21.30
N TYR A 302 10.70 11.29 20.81
CA TYR A 302 9.85 12.45 20.93
C TYR A 302 9.13 12.55 22.28
N ASP A 303 9.44 11.68 23.24
CA ASP A 303 9.03 11.87 24.64
C ASP A 303 9.96 12.86 25.35
N ARG A 304 11.16 13.06 24.78
CA ARG A 304 12.17 13.98 25.27
C ARG A 304 12.19 15.30 24.49
N TYR A 305 11.90 15.22 23.20
CA TYR A 305 11.90 16.35 22.27
C TYR A 305 10.49 16.68 21.78
N THR A 306 10.16 17.96 21.67
CA THR A 306 9.04 18.40 20.84
C THR A 306 9.44 18.21 19.39
N LEU A 307 8.57 17.60 18.58
CA LEU A 307 8.78 17.47 17.15
C LEU A 307 8.04 18.58 16.42
N MET A 308 8.74 19.26 15.53
CA MET A 308 8.20 20.18 14.55
C MET A 308 8.52 19.64 13.16
N LEU A 309 7.50 19.53 12.31
CA LEU A 309 7.58 19.03 10.96
C LEU A 309 7.11 20.10 9.99
N TYR A 310 7.87 20.31 8.94
CA TYR A 310 7.47 21.14 7.81
C TYR A 310 7.70 20.37 6.52
N VAL A 311 6.65 20.28 5.68
CA VAL A 311 6.71 19.58 4.40
C VAL A 311 6.32 20.52 3.27
N ASP A 312 7.19 20.63 2.26
CA ASP A 312 6.94 21.41 1.04
C ASP A 312 7.36 20.68 -0.23
N ASP A 313 7.02 21.23 -1.39
CA ASP A 313 7.47 20.72 -2.70
C ASP A 313 8.52 21.59 -3.38
N GLY A 314 8.99 22.64 -2.72
CA GLY A 314 9.89 23.67 -3.26
C GLY A 314 9.21 24.72 -4.14
N TYR A 315 7.93 24.55 -4.45
CA TYR A 315 7.14 25.47 -5.28
C TYR A 315 6.00 26.15 -4.51
N LYS A 316 5.87 25.86 -3.21
CA LYS A 316 4.83 26.35 -2.29
C LYS A 316 3.42 25.85 -2.64
N ASN A 317 3.31 24.72 -3.34
CA ASN A 317 2.01 24.06 -3.50
C ASN A 317 1.66 23.27 -2.22
N PHE A 318 2.68 22.83 -1.48
CA PHE A 318 2.58 22.25 -0.14
C PHE A 318 3.17 23.22 0.88
N ASP A 319 2.43 23.44 1.96
CA ASP A 319 2.83 24.24 3.13
C ASP A 319 2.25 23.57 4.39
N LEU A 320 2.71 22.34 4.64
CA LEU A 320 2.17 21.47 5.68
C LEU A 320 3.02 21.56 6.94
N TYR A 321 2.36 21.81 8.07
CA TYR A 321 3.00 21.85 9.38
C TYR A 321 2.46 20.74 10.27
N GLY A 322 3.36 19.88 10.73
CA GLY A 322 3.10 18.86 11.73
C GLY A 322 3.76 19.21 13.05
N ALA A 323 3.17 18.84 14.17
CA ALA A 323 3.83 18.93 15.46
C ALA A 323 3.43 17.78 16.39
N LYS A 324 4.39 17.28 17.18
CA LYS A 324 4.12 16.34 18.28
C LYS A 324 4.72 16.88 19.57
N ALA A 325 3.86 17.15 20.54
CA ALA A 325 4.29 17.46 21.91
C ALA A 325 4.76 16.20 22.63
N LYS A 326 5.62 16.36 23.64
CA LYS A 326 6.28 15.26 24.37
C LYS A 326 5.34 14.18 24.92
N ASN A 327 4.11 14.55 25.28
CA ASN A 327 3.12 13.65 25.87
C ASN A 327 1.98 13.26 24.91
N ALA A 328 2.06 13.65 23.64
CA ALA A 328 1.12 13.19 22.62
C ALA A 328 1.61 11.86 22.02
N ASN A 329 0.71 11.05 21.45
CA ASN A 329 1.11 9.78 20.83
C ASN A 329 1.26 9.89 19.30
N SER A 330 0.73 10.96 18.71
CA SER A 330 0.68 11.16 17.27
C SER A 330 1.07 12.58 16.89
N ILE A 331 1.48 12.75 15.63
CA ILE A 331 1.70 14.06 15.02
C ILE A 331 0.34 14.70 14.77
N HIS A 332 0.19 15.95 15.20
CA HIS A 332 -0.94 16.78 14.81
C HIS A 332 -0.57 17.61 13.59
N TRP A 333 -1.29 17.42 12.50
CA TRP A 333 -1.13 18.18 11.28
C TRP A 333 -2.10 19.37 11.27
N ASN A 334 -1.59 20.57 11.01
CA ASN A 334 -2.44 21.73 10.78
C ASN A 334 -3.15 21.59 9.43
N LYS A 335 -4.44 21.95 9.40
CA LYS A 335 -5.23 22.10 8.18
C LYS A 335 -5.01 23.47 7.55
#